data_AF-A0A7S1EF02-F1
#
_entry.id   AF-A0A7S1EF02-F1
#
_cell.length_a   1.000
_cell.length_b   1.000
_cell.length_c   1.000
_cell.angle_alpha   90.00
_cell.angle_beta   90.00
_cell.angle_gamma   90.00
#
_symmetry.space_group_name_H-M   'P 1'
#
loop_
_entity.id
_entity.type
_entity.pdbx_description
1 polymer ?
#
loop_
_entity_poly.entity_id
_entity_poly.type
_entity_poly.pdbx_seq_one_letter_code
_entity_poly.pdbx_strand_id
1 'polypeptide(L)'
;DQAGPMARSAEDCALLLSAMSGFDERDATSVNQPPQDFHAQMLAAREGATAAQPLKGLRIGLPQEFFPAALAADVNGAVRAGLAELEKLGATLVDVSLP
;
A
#
# COMPACT_ATOMS: atom_id res chain seq x y z
N ASP A 1 16.23 2.47 -10.25
CA ASP A 1 16.42 2.55 -8.78
C ASP A 1 15.56 3.68 -8.24
N GLN A 2 15.02 3.55 -7.04
CA GLN A 2 14.15 4.57 -6.43
C GLN A 2 14.49 4.70 -4.94
N ALA A 3 14.67 5.93 -4.45
CA ALA A 3 14.82 6.18 -3.01
C ALA A 3 13.47 6.06 -2.29
N GLY A 4 13.47 5.54 -1.06
CA GLY A 4 12.27 5.42 -0.23
C GLY A 4 12.58 5.59 1.26
N PRO A 5 11.67 6.18 2.06
CA PRO A 5 11.88 6.37 3.48
C PRO A 5 11.73 5.05 4.26
N MET A 6 12.44 4.96 5.38
CA MET A 6 12.23 3.93 6.40
C MET A 6 11.99 4.61 7.74
N ALA A 7 10.88 4.28 8.40
CA ALA A 7 10.51 4.81 9.70
C ALA A 7 9.78 3.76 10.54
N ARG A 8 9.42 4.11 11.79
CA ARG A 8 8.79 3.17 12.73
C ARG A 8 7.30 2.95 12.48
N SER A 9 6.66 3.80 11.69
CA SER A 9 5.23 3.72 11.39
C SER A 9 4.96 4.07 9.92
N ALA A 10 3.83 3.61 9.40
CA ALA A 10 3.38 3.99 8.05
C ALA A 10 3.12 5.50 7.95
N GLU A 11 2.66 6.13 9.03
CA GLU A 11 2.44 7.57 9.11
C GLU A 11 3.74 8.37 9.00
N ASP A 12 4.79 7.97 9.72
CA ASP A 12 6.10 8.60 9.63
C ASP A 12 6.70 8.45 8.22
N CYS A 13 6.50 7.29 7.59
CA CYS A 13 6.91 7.08 6.20
C CYS A 13 6.15 8.00 5.23
N ALA A 14 4.84 8.20 5.42
CA ALA A 14 4.05 9.11 4.60
C ALA A 14 4.50 10.56 4.75
N LEU A 15 4.81 11.02 5.97
CA LEU A 15 5.36 12.35 6.24
C LEU A 15 6.69 12.57 5.53
N LEU A 16 7.63 11.62 5.65
CA LEU A 16 8.92 11.71 4.96
C LEU A 16 8.75 11.66 3.44
N LEU A 17 7.87 10.80 2.93
CA LEU A 17 7.64 10.69 1.49
C LEU A 17 7.03 11.98 0.91
N SER A 18 6.10 12.64 1.62
CA SER A 18 5.58 13.96 1.23
C SER A 18 6.69 14.99 1.08
N ALA A 19 7.68 14.98 1.98
CA ALA A 19 8.80 15.92 1.93
C ALA A 19 9.85 15.57 0.86
N MET A 20 10.02 14.29 0.55
CA MET A 20 11.03 13.80 -0.41
C MET A 20 10.55 13.84 -1.86
N SER A 21 9.23 13.73 -2.10
CA SER A 21 8.70 13.52 -3.44
C SER A 21 8.46 14.83 -4.17
N GLY A 22 8.85 14.89 -5.43
CA GLY A 22 8.62 16.04 -6.30
C GLY A 22 9.35 15.89 -7.63
N PHE A 23 8.95 16.69 -8.61
CA PHE A 23 9.67 16.77 -9.87
C PHE A 23 11.05 17.42 -9.65
N ASP A 24 12.09 16.83 -10.25
CA ASP A 24 13.45 17.37 -10.28
C ASP A 24 13.87 17.59 -11.74
N GLU A 25 14.09 18.85 -12.12
CA GLU A 25 14.53 19.24 -13.47
C GLU A 25 15.89 18.65 -13.86
N ARG A 26 16.68 18.19 -12.88
CA ARG A 26 18.00 17.56 -13.10
C ARG A 26 17.93 16.05 -13.28
N ASP A 27 16.78 15.44 -13.04
CA ASP A 27 16.54 14.01 -13.24
C ASP A 27 15.58 13.81 -14.41
N ALA A 28 16.11 13.39 -15.55
CA ALA A 28 15.33 13.12 -16.76
C ALA A 28 14.29 11.99 -16.61
N THR A 29 14.40 11.18 -15.56
CA THR A 29 13.45 10.11 -15.23
C THR A 29 12.43 10.52 -14.16
N SER A 30 12.57 11.71 -13.59
CA SER A 30 11.61 12.28 -12.65
C SER A 30 10.32 12.65 -13.38
N VAL A 31 9.19 12.14 -12.87
CA VAL A 31 7.88 12.43 -13.45
C VAL A 31 7.50 13.88 -13.15
N ASN A 32 7.19 14.65 -14.19
CA ASN A 32 6.69 16.01 -14.07
C ASN A 32 5.22 16.01 -13.62
N GLN A 33 5.02 15.91 -12.31
CA GLN A 33 3.74 15.97 -11.65
C GLN A 33 3.83 16.84 -10.40
N PRO A 34 2.74 17.51 -9.98
CA PRO A 34 2.73 18.28 -8.75
C PRO A 34 3.16 17.43 -7.54
N PRO A 35 3.89 18.02 -6.57
CA PRO A 35 4.20 17.33 -5.32
C PRO A 35 2.95 16.78 -4.66
N GLN A 36 3.06 15.56 -4.15
CA GLN A 36 1.96 14.86 -3.49
C GLN A 36 2.14 14.90 -1.99
N ASP A 37 1.09 15.28 -1.28
CA ASP A 37 1.05 15.13 0.18
C ASP A 37 0.47 13.75 0.54
N PHE A 38 1.36 12.77 0.68
CA PHE A 38 1.02 11.40 1.04
C PHE A 38 0.46 11.27 2.46
N HIS A 39 0.91 12.11 3.41
CA HIS A 39 0.35 12.12 4.77
C HIS A 39 -1.11 12.58 4.76
N ALA A 40 -1.41 13.69 4.09
CA ALA A 40 -2.79 14.14 3.93
C ALA A 40 -3.67 13.11 3.19
N GLN A 41 -3.14 12.46 2.15
CA GLN A 41 -3.84 11.40 1.42
C GLN A 41 -4.10 10.16 2.30
N MET A 42 -3.15 9.77 3.16
CA MET A 42 -3.30 8.64 4.08
C MET A 42 -4.45 8.86 5.08
N LEU A 43 -4.62 10.11 5.54
CA LEU A 43 -5.66 10.49 6.50
C LEU A 43 -7.05 10.62 5.86
N ALA A 44 -7.14 10.72 4.53
CA ALA A 44 -8.41 10.85 3.84
C ALA A 44 -9.20 9.53 3.88
N ALA A 45 -10.43 9.60 4.40
CA ALA A 45 -11.33 8.46 4.40
C ALA A 45 -11.76 8.09 2.97
N ARG A 46 -11.90 6.79 2.69
CA ARG A 46 -12.45 6.32 1.41
C ARG A 46 -13.94 6.63 1.33
N GLU A 47 -14.44 6.85 0.12
CA GLU A 47 -15.86 7.07 -0.10
C GLU A 47 -16.70 5.88 0.42
N GLY A 48 -17.72 6.18 1.22
CA GLY A 48 -18.59 5.17 1.82
C GLY A 48 -17.96 4.36 2.96
N ALA A 49 -16.70 4.61 3.32
CA ALA A 49 -16.07 3.98 4.48
C ALA A 49 -16.59 4.55 5.80
N THR A 50 -16.50 3.74 6.84
CA THR A 50 -16.84 4.12 8.21
C THR A 50 -15.67 3.80 9.13
N ALA A 51 -15.68 4.29 10.37
CA ALA A 51 -14.65 3.93 11.35
C ALA A 51 -14.53 2.40 11.58
N ALA A 52 -15.64 1.67 11.46
CA ALA A 52 -15.66 0.21 11.61
C ALA A 52 -15.25 -0.54 10.33
N GLN A 53 -15.42 0.07 9.15
CA GLN A 53 -15.00 -0.48 7.87
C GLN A 53 -14.22 0.56 7.06
N PRO A 54 -13.00 0.92 7.49
CA PRO A 54 -12.22 1.98 6.86
C PRO A 54 -11.74 1.61 5.45
N LEU A 55 -11.73 0.31 5.11
CA LEU A 55 -11.30 -0.20 3.81
C LEU A 55 -12.46 -0.53 2.87
N LYS A 56 -13.70 -0.17 3.21
CA LYS A 56 -14.87 -0.46 2.38
C LYS A 56 -14.65 0.01 0.94
N GLY A 57 -14.90 -0.89 0.00
CA GLY A 57 -14.73 -0.64 -1.44
C GLY A 57 -13.29 -0.73 -1.95
N LEU A 58 -12.29 -0.96 -1.08
CA LEU A 58 -10.94 -1.32 -1.53
C LEU A 58 -10.93 -2.76 -2.03
N ARG A 59 -10.36 -2.98 -3.22
CA ARG A 59 -10.11 -4.31 -3.79
C ARG A 59 -8.61 -4.59 -3.76
N ILE A 60 -8.21 -5.71 -3.16
CA ILE A 60 -6.81 -6.12 -3.03
C ILE A 60 -6.59 -7.33 -3.93
N GLY A 61 -5.77 -7.17 -4.96
CA GLY A 61 -5.36 -8.27 -5.83
C GLY A 61 -4.36 -9.18 -5.12
N LEU A 62 -4.58 -10.49 -5.18
CA LEU A 62 -3.69 -11.52 -4.66
C LEU A 62 -3.12 -12.33 -5.83
N PRO A 63 -1.90 -11.99 -6.30
CA PRO A 63 -1.23 -12.76 -7.35
C PRO A 63 -0.94 -14.18 -6.87
N GLN A 64 -1.45 -15.18 -7.59
CA GLN A 64 -1.24 -16.60 -7.27
C GLN A 64 0.26 -16.94 -7.21
N GLU A 65 1.06 -16.28 -8.06
CA GLU A 65 2.50 -16.46 -8.18
C GLU A 65 3.27 -16.02 -6.93
N PHE A 66 2.67 -15.20 -6.05
CA PHE A 66 3.27 -14.78 -4.77
C PHE A 66 3.03 -15.77 -3.63
N PHE A 67 2.23 -16.83 -3.85
CA PHE A 67 1.99 -17.89 -2.89
C PHE A 67 2.44 -19.27 -3.41
N PRO A 68 3.71 -19.41 -3.87
CA PRO A 68 4.20 -20.69 -4.36
C PRO A 68 4.34 -21.69 -3.21
N ALA A 69 4.38 -22.99 -3.53
CA ALA A 69 4.60 -24.05 -2.55
C ALA A 69 5.93 -23.91 -1.78
N ALA A 70 6.92 -23.21 -2.35
CA ALA A 70 8.21 -22.94 -1.73
C ALA A 70 8.18 -21.77 -0.72
N LEU A 71 7.07 -21.04 -0.61
CA LEU A 71 6.93 -19.96 0.36
C LEU A 71 7.01 -20.53 1.78
N ALA A 72 7.86 -19.93 2.61
CA ALA A 72 8.00 -20.34 4.00
C ALA A 72 6.64 -20.27 4.73
N ALA A 73 6.31 -21.33 5.48
CA ALA A 73 4.97 -21.51 6.04
C ALA A 73 4.61 -20.44 7.08
N ASP A 74 5.59 -19.95 7.82
CA ASP A 74 5.46 -18.85 8.79
C ASP A 74 5.15 -17.52 8.08
N VAL A 75 5.85 -17.21 6.98
CA VAL A 75 5.58 -16.03 6.15
C VAL A 75 4.19 -16.11 5.53
N ASN A 76 3.83 -17.25 4.92
CA ASN A 76 2.50 -17.46 4.34
C ASN A 76 1.40 -17.29 5.40
N GLY A 77 1.60 -17.85 6.60
CA GLY A 77 0.68 -17.72 7.72
C GLY A 77 0.49 -16.26 8.17
N ALA A 78 1.59 -15.52 8.33
CA ALA A 78 1.56 -14.11 8.72
C ALA A 78 0.86 -13.23 7.69
N VAL A 79 1.17 -13.42 6.40
CA VAL A 79 0.50 -12.69 5.30
C VAL A 79 -1.00 -12.98 5.28
N ARG A 80 -1.40 -14.26 5.39
CA ARG A 80 -2.82 -14.64 5.41
C ARG A 80 -3.58 -14.08 6.61
N ALA A 81 -2.94 -14.03 7.78
CA ALA A 81 -3.53 -13.38 8.95
C ALA A 81 -3.76 -11.88 8.71
N GLY A 82 -2.77 -11.18 8.13
CA GLY A 82 -2.93 -9.78 7.74
C GLY A 82 -4.06 -9.56 6.74
N LEU A 83 -4.15 -10.41 5.71
CA LEU A 83 -5.23 -10.36 4.72
C LEU A 83 -6.62 -10.55 5.35
N ALA A 84 -6.75 -11.47 6.30
CA ALA A 84 -8.00 -11.68 7.04
C ALA A 84 -8.40 -10.44 7.86
N GLU A 85 -7.44 -9.72 8.46
CA GLU A 85 -7.73 -8.45 9.13
C GLU A 85 -8.17 -7.35 8.15
N LEU A 86 -7.54 -7.25 6.98
CA LEU A 86 -7.94 -6.29 5.95
C LEU A 86 -9.36 -6.57 5.43
N GLU A 87 -9.72 -7.84 5.26
CA GLU A 87 -11.07 -8.25 4.87
C GLU A 87 -12.12 -7.87 5.94
N LYS A 88 -11.82 -8.11 7.23
CA LYS A 88 -12.68 -7.67 8.36
C LYS A 88 -12.89 -6.16 8.36
N LEU A 89 -11.86 -5.39 8.02
CA LEU A 89 -11.91 -3.92 7.89
C LEU A 89 -12.64 -3.43 6.62
N GLY A 90 -13.16 -4.34 5.79
CA GLY A 90 -14.05 -4.05 4.66
C GLY A 90 -13.39 -4.12 3.29
N ALA A 91 -12.14 -4.55 3.19
CA ALA A 91 -11.52 -4.80 1.89
C ALA A 91 -12.10 -6.06 1.22
N THR A 92 -12.11 -6.10 -0.11
CA THR A 92 -12.42 -7.30 -0.89
C THR A 92 -11.12 -7.89 -1.45
N LEU A 93 -10.82 -9.14 -1.10
CA LEU A 93 -9.70 -9.87 -1.67
C LEU A 93 -10.09 -10.44 -3.05
N VAL A 94 -9.20 -10.32 -4.03
CA VAL A 94 -9.45 -10.73 -5.41
C VAL A 94 -8.27 -11.56 -5.90
N ASP A 95 -8.48 -12.83 -6.21
CA ASP A 95 -7.45 -13.64 -6.84
C ASP A 95 -7.14 -13.11 -8.25
N VAL A 96 -5.85 -12.94 -8.54
CA VAL A 96 -5.36 -12.50 -9.86
C VAL A 96 -4.17 -13.37 -10.28
N SER A 97 -3.89 -13.38 -11.58
CA SER A 97 -2.66 -13.96 -12.12
C SER A 97 -1.81 -12.86 -12.74
N LEU A 98 -0.51 -12.91 -12.45
CA LEU A 98 0.53 -12.08 -13.05
C LEU A 98 1.49 -12.99 -13.85
N PRO A 99 1.10 -13.39 -15.08
CA PRO A 99 1.88 -14.30 -15.92
C PRO A 99 3.16 -13.68 -16.47
#